data_AF-A0A8S3H688-F1
#
_entry.id   AF-A0A8S3H688-F1
#
_cell.length_a   1.000
_cell.length_b   1.000
_cell.length_c   1.000
_cell.angle_alpha   90.00
_cell.angle_beta   90.00
_cell.angle_gamma   90.00
#
_symmetry.space_group_name_H-M   'P 1'
#
loop_
_entity.id
_entity.type
_entity.pdbx_description
1 polymer ?
#
loop_
_entity_poly.entity_id
_entity_poly.type
_entity_poly.pdbx_seq_one_letter_code
_entity_poly.pdbx_strand_id
1 'polypeptide(L)'
;MPDSQTRIASLGASEAFTSNFLEVEENWQHIARARVLCSEGFFLVSNREAFMRICEHSHKKRKIFAMTLSAKYICDDPYGSRLLSALPYADIVFGIED
;
A
#
# COMPACT_ATOMS: atom_id res chain seq x y z
N MET A 1 -6.23 31.87 4.86
CA MET A 1 -6.67 30.54 4.43
C MET A 1 -5.43 29.83 3.94
N PRO A 2 -5.07 28.63 4.42
CA PRO A 2 -4.03 27.88 3.73
C PRO A 2 -4.52 27.64 2.29
N ASP A 3 -3.61 27.73 1.32
CA ASP A 3 -3.95 27.56 -0.09
C ASP A 3 -4.60 26.19 -0.30
N SER A 4 -5.84 26.16 -0.80
CA SER A 4 -6.56 24.91 -1.05
C SER A 4 -5.96 24.17 -2.25
N GLN A 5 -5.56 22.92 -2.06
CA GLN A 5 -5.04 22.07 -3.14
C GLN A 5 -6.06 20.96 -3.50
N THR A 6 -6.50 20.91 -4.76
CA THR A 6 -7.31 19.81 -5.30
C THR A 6 -6.45 18.90 -6.17
N ARG A 7 -6.56 17.59 -6.02
CA ARG A 7 -5.81 16.60 -6.80
C ARG A 7 -6.77 15.66 -7.52
N ILE A 8 -6.52 15.44 -8.81
CA ILE A 8 -7.25 14.49 -9.65
C ILE A 8 -6.22 13.57 -10.28
N ALA A 9 -6.35 12.26 -10.05
CA ALA A 9 -5.42 11.27 -10.57
C ALA A 9 -6.10 10.42 -11.65
N SER A 10 -5.54 10.42 -12.86
CA SER A 10 -5.80 9.39 -13.86
C SER A 10 -4.65 8.39 -13.80
N LEU A 11 -4.92 7.15 -13.41
CA LEU A 11 -3.88 6.17 -13.07
C LEU A 11 -3.14 5.66 -14.32
N GLY A 12 -3.79 5.63 -15.48
CA GLY A 12 -3.18 5.23 -16.75
C GLY A 12 -2.44 3.90 -16.65
N ALA A 13 -1.15 3.88 -17.01
CA ALA A 13 -0.34 2.67 -16.97
C ALA A 13 -0.19 2.06 -15.56
N SER A 14 -0.42 2.82 -14.48
CA SER A 14 -0.37 2.29 -13.11
C SER A 14 -1.48 1.27 -12.83
N GLU A 15 -2.62 1.33 -13.53
CA GLU A 15 -3.68 0.33 -13.44
C GLU A 15 -3.29 -1.01 -14.05
N ALA A 16 -2.31 -1.03 -14.96
CA ALA A 16 -1.82 -2.25 -15.59
C ALA A 16 -0.86 -3.05 -14.71
N PHE A 17 -0.53 -2.55 -13.51
CA PHE A 17 0.22 -3.34 -12.54
C PHE A 17 -0.61 -4.57 -12.11
N THR A 18 0.03 -5.72 -12.02
CA THR A 18 -0.59 -6.98 -11.56
C THR A 18 0.34 -7.70 -10.59
N SER A 19 -0.19 -8.62 -9.78
CA SER A 19 0.63 -9.41 -8.85
C SER A 19 1.74 -10.22 -9.55
N ASN A 20 1.59 -10.54 -10.84
CA ASN A 20 2.60 -11.18 -11.68
C ASN A 20 3.94 -10.42 -11.70
N PHE A 21 3.92 -9.09 -11.56
CA PHE A 21 5.17 -8.31 -11.44
C PHE A 21 6.02 -8.72 -10.24
N LEU A 22 5.40 -9.25 -9.18
CA LEU A 22 6.07 -9.76 -7.99
C LEU A 22 6.46 -11.25 -8.10
N GLU A 23 6.03 -11.93 -9.15
CA GLU A 23 6.41 -13.32 -9.42
C GLU A 23 7.74 -13.43 -10.17
N VAL A 24 8.15 -12.34 -10.84
CA VAL A 24 9.48 -12.20 -11.40
C VAL A 24 10.49 -12.21 -10.26
N GLU A 25 11.37 -13.21 -10.26
CA GLU A 25 12.31 -13.49 -9.17
C GLU A 25 13.21 -12.27 -8.88
N GLU A 26 13.70 -11.61 -9.92
CA GLU A 26 14.53 -10.41 -9.81
C GLU A 26 13.81 -9.29 -9.05
N ASN A 27 12.52 -9.08 -9.31
CA ASN A 27 11.71 -8.08 -8.63
C ASN A 27 11.47 -8.47 -7.17
N TRP A 28 11.13 -9.73 -6.92
CA TRP A 28 10.87 -10.24 -5.57
C TRP A 28 12.11 -10.16 -4.66
N GLN A 29 13.30 -10.36 -5.21
CA GLN A 29 14.56 -10.26 -4.46
C GLN A 29 14.78 -8.88 -3.83
N HIS A 30 14.23 -7.81 -4.40
CA HIS A 30 14.28 -6.48 -3.77
C HIS A 30 13.45 -6.44 -2.49
N ILE A 31 12.23 -6.98 -2.51
CA ILE A 31 11.34 -7.08 -1.34
C ILE A 31 11.95 -8.02 -0.29
N ALA A 32 12.50 -9.16 -0.73
CA ALA A 32 13.08 -10.16 0.15
C ALA A 32 14.31 -9.63 0.91
N ARG A 33 15.12 -8.76 0.29
CA ARG A 33 16.31 -8.15 0.91
C ARG A 33 16.01 -6.92 1.77
N ALA A 34 14.94 -6.18 1.47
CA ALA A 34 14.57 -4.98 2.21
C ALA A 34 14.30 -5.28 3.69
N ARG A 35 14.77 -4.43 4.61
CA ARG A 35 14.47 -4.56 6.05
C ARG A 35 13.24 -3.75 6.46
N VAL A 36 12.97 -2.70 5.69
CA VAL A 36 11.85 -1.77 5.86
C VAL A 36 11.13 -1.70 4.51
N LEU A 37 9.82 -1.84 4.54
CA LEU A 37 8.94 -1.71 3.39
C LEU A 37 7.90 -0.64 3.73
N CYS A 38 7.66 0.27 2.80
CA CYS A 38 6.65 1.31 2.93
C CYS A 38 5.75 1.31 1.70
N SER A 39 4.43 1.37 1.90
CA SER A 39 3.48 1.41 0.80
C SER A 39 2.40 2.47 1.01
N GLU A 40 1.89 3.00 -0.09
CA GLU A 40 0.79 3.96 -0.07
C GLU A 40 -0.57 3.26 -0.07
N GLY A 41 -1.57 3.85 0.60
CA GLY A 41 -2.93 3.34 0.63
C GLY A 41 -3.56 3.27 -0.77
N PHE A 42 -3.12 4.12 -1.71
CA PHE A 42 -3.53 4.04 -3.12
C PHE A 42 -3.19 2.68 -3.74
N PHE A 43 -2.03 2.11 -3.40
CA PHE A 43 -1.59 0.82 -3.93
C PHE A 43 -2.42 -0.35 -3.37
N LEU A 44 -2.91 -0.24 -2.14
CA LEU A 44 -3.86 -1.22 -1.58
C LEU A 44 -5.19 -1.23 -2.34
N VAL A 45 -5.67 -0.05 -2.76
CA VAL A 45 -6.91 0.09 -3.53
C VAL A 45 -6.74 -0.51 -4.92
N SER A 46 -5.67 -0.17 -5.63
CA SER A 46 -5.47 -0.62 -7.00
C SER A 46 -4.97 -2.07 -7.10
N ASN A 47 -4.16 -2.54 -6.14
CA ASN A 47 -3.39 -3.78 -6.23
C ASN A 47 -3.40 -4.59 -4.92
N ARG A 48 -4.60 -4.89 -4.42
CA ARG A 48 -4.78 -5.57 -3.11
C ARG A 48 -3.96 -6.85 -2.95
N GLU A 49 -3.97 -7.73 -3.96
CA GLU A 49 -3.28 -9.03 -3.87
C GLU A 49 -1.77 -8.85 -3.67
N ALA A 50 -1.15 -7.99 -4.49
CA ALA A 50 0.27 -7.66 -4.38
C ALA A 50 0.60 -7.02 -3.03
N PHE A 51 -0.25 -6.08 -2.57
CA PHE A 51 -0.10 -5.43 -1.27
C PHE A 51 -0.11 -6.44 -0.12
N MET A 52 -1.10 -7.34 -0.08
CA MET A 52 -1.21 -8.34 0.98
C MET A 52 -0.07 -9.36 0.95
N ARG A 53 0.41 -9.74 -0.23
CA ARG A 53 1.59 -10.62 -0.37
C ARG A 53 2.84 -9.99 0.25
N ILE A 54 3.04 -8.68 0.07
CA ILE A 54 4.14 -7.93 0.69
C ILE A 54 3.96 -7.84 2.21
N CYS A 55 2.74 -7.56 2.68
CA CYS A 55 2.41 -7.51 4.10
C CYS A 55 2.71 -8.84 4.81
N GLU A 56 2.22 -9.95 4.27
CA GLU A 56 2.45 -11.27 4.81
C GLU A 56 3.93 -11.65 4.82
N HIS A 57 4.67 -11.33 3.75
CA HIS A 57 6.10 -11.58 3.69
C HIS A 57 6.83 -10.80 4.78
N SER A 58 6.48 -9.52 4.95
CA SER A 58 7.07 -8.63 5.96
C SER A 58 6.86 -9.18 7.36
N HIS A 59 5.62 -9.57 7.67
CA HIS A 59 5.25 -10.16 8.95
C HIS A 59 5.98 -11.49 9.21
N LYS A 60 5.94 -12.43 8.25
CA LYS A 60 6.62 -13.75 8.36
C LYS A 60 8.13 -13.61 8.56
N LYS A 61 8.75 -12.55 8.01
CA LYS A 61 10.19 -12.30 8.10
C LYS A 61 10.57 -11.29 9.18
N ARG A 62 9.62 -10.82 10.00
CA ARG A 62 9.82 -9.80 11.03
C ARG A 62 10.51 -8.54 10.49
N LYS A 63 10.11 -8.12 9.29
CA LYS A 63 10.51 -6.84 8.69
C LYS A 63 9.60 -5.74 9.22
N ILE A 64 10.06 -4.49 9.13
CA ILE A 64 9.20 -3.33 9.41
C ILE A 64 8.36 -3.07 8.17
N PHE A 65 7.04 -3.10 8.32
CA PHE A 65 6.09 -2.67 7.30
C PHE A 65 5.39 -1.39 7.74
N ALA A 66 5.54 -0.34 6.95
CA ALA A 66 4.86 0.93 7.13
C ALA A 66 3.86 1.17 6.00
N MET A 67 2.78 1.88 6.31
CA MET A 67 1.85 2.32 5.28
C MET A 67 1.31 3.72 5.56
N THR A 68 0.89 4.42 4.51
CA THR A 68 0.13 5.67 4.64
C THR A 68 -1.34 5.48 4.28
N LEU A 69 -2.23 6.17 4.99
CA LEU A 69 -3.67 6.21 4.67
C LEU A 69 -3.96 6.94 3.35
N SER A 70 -3.02 7.77 2.88
CA SER A 70 -3.01 8.47 1.59
C SER A 70 -4.13 9.49 1.35
N ALA A 71 -5.41 9.11 1.49
CA ALA A 71 -6.56 9.97 1.27
C ALA A 71 -7.80 9.45 2.02
N LYS A 72 -8.71 10.35 2.38
CA LYS A 72 -9.93 10.04 3.14
C LYS A 72 -10.75 8.90 2.53
N TYR A 73 -10.95 8.90 1.21
CA TYR A 73 -11.77 7.90 0.52
C TYR A 73 -11.28 6.44 0.69
N ILE A 74 -10.00 6.23 1.05
CA ILE A 74 -9.45 4.89 1.29
C ILE A 74 -9.95 4.32 2.61
N CYS A 75 -10.23 5.18 3.59
CA CYS A 75 -10.79 4.80 4.88
C CYS A 75 -12.29 4.53 4.80
N ASP A 76 -12.95 5.08 3.78
CA ASP A 76 -14.39 4.94 3.55
C ASP A 76 -14.74 3.70 2.70
N ASP A 77 -16.01 3.33 2.68
CA ASP A 77 -16.50 2.26 1.81
C ASP A 77 -16.37 2.62 0.32
N PRO A 78 -15.98 1.67 -0.55
CA PRO A 78 -15.83 0.23 -0.28
C PRO A 78 -14.43 -0.21 0.18
N TYR A 79 -13.49 0.72 0.37
CA TYR A 79 -12.07 0.40 0.58
C TYR A 79 -11.67 0.22 2.04
N GLY A 80 -12.46 0.75 2.98
CA GLY A 80 -12.23 0.62 4.41
C GLY A 80 -12.06 -0.84 4.84
N SER A 81 -12.85 -1.77 4.29
CA SER A 81 -12.69 -3.21 4.56
C SER A 81 -11.31 -3.77 4.14
N ARG A 82 -10.74 -3.26 3.04
CA ARG A 82 -9.39 -3.65 2.57
C ARG A 82 -8.34 -3.08 3.50
N LEU A 83 -8.47 -1.82 3.89
CA LEU A 83 -7.59 -1.17 4.85
C LEU A 83 -7.58 -1.92 6.19
N LEU A 84 -8.75 -2.23 6.74
CA LEU A 84 -8.89 -3.01 7.98
C LEU A 84 -8.21 -4.38 7.89
N SER A 85 -8.19 -5.03 6.72
CA SER A 85 -7.46 -6.30 6.54
C SER A 85 -5.94 -6.14 6.48
N ALA A 86 -5.44 -4.97 6.10
CA ALA A 86 -4.01 -4.66 5.99
C ALA A 86 -3.41 -4.11 7.29
N LEU A 87 -4.19 -3.36 8.07
CA LEU A 87 -3.73 -2.71 9.30
C LEU A 87 -3.03 -3.64 10.31
N PRO A 88 -3.46 -4.90 10.53
CA PRO A 88 -2.76 -5.82 11.43
C PRO A 88 -1.31 -6.14 11.04
N TYR A 89 -0.92 -5.87 9.78
CA TYR A 89 0.43 -6.10 9.28
C TYR A 89 1.33 -4.86 9.37
N ALA A 90 0.77 -3.68 9.64
CA ALA A 90 1.51 -2.43 9.69
C ALA A 90 2.09 -2.18 11.09
N ASP A 91 3.42 -2.03 11.15
CA ASP A 91 4.12 -1.58 12.35
C ASP A 91 3.97 -0.06 12.54
N ILE A 92 3.90 0.68 11.43
CA ILE A 92 3.77 2.14 11.41
C ILE A 92 2.69 2.54 10.41
N VAL A 93 1.74 3.35 10.86
CA VAL A 93 0.70 3.95 10.01
C VAL A 93 0.87 5.45 10.01
N PHE A 94 1.05 6.02 8.81
CA PHE A 94 1.08 7.45 8.60
C PHE A 94 -0.30 7.93 8.14
N GLY A 95 -0.78 9.00 8.76
CA GLY A 95 -2.02 9.66 8.38
C GLY A 95 -1.86 11.18 8.52
N ILE A 96 -2.74 11.90 7.84
CA ILE A 96 -2.96 13.33 8.04
C ILE A 96 -4.40 13.50 8.57
N GLU A 97 -4.67 14.61 9.26
CA GLU A 97 -5.92 14.83 10.01
C GLU A 97 -7.18 14.97 9.12
N ASP A 98 -7.02 15.19 7.80
CA ASP A 98 -8.06 15.60 6.85
C ASP A 98 -9.27 14.64 6.64
#